data_AF-A0A1D3JF02-F1
#
_entry.id   AF-A0A1D3JF02-F1
#
_cell.length_a   1.000
_cell.length_b   1.000
_cell.length_c   1.000
_cell.angle_alpha   90.00
_cell.angle_beta   90.00
_cell.angle_gamma   90.00
#
_symmetry.space_group_name_H-M   'P 1'
#
loop_
_entity.id
_entity.type
_entity.pdbx_description
1 polymer ?
#
loop_
_entity_poly.entity_id
_entity_poly.type
_entity_poly.pdbx_seq_one_letter_code
_entity_poly.pdbx_strand_id
1 'polypeptide(L)'
;MIKICKKYLRYLEYCKLLHDEISLDNVSTLFNYCLYGMLTHIYVANSTNKISVGFSALQLKWTYFDYRRINEPYYLKCKPNFDIVNHNDWDKRKKLYDYYVDHNILFGLAKSIDNKCDYYKKIEEKKSLDEYIEKECPPKNNFPDFYNK
;
A
#
# COMPACT_ATOMS: atom_id res chain seq x y z
N MET A 1 -19.96 -3.69 3.11
CA MET A 1 -19.82 -3.18 1.72
C MET A 1 -19.97 -1.66 1.59
N ILE A 2 -21.09 -1.02 1.93
CA ILE A 2 -21.31 0.43 1.64
C ILE A 2 -20.17 1.36 2.14
N LYS A 3 -19.57 1.08 3.31
CA LYS A 3 -18.46 1.88 3.85
C LYS A 3 -17.17 1.81 3.00
N ILE A 4 -16.84 0.64 2.42
CA ILE A 4 -15.61 0.49 1.61
C ILE A 4 -15.77 1.23 0.28
N CYS A 5 -16.95 1.15 -0.34
CA CYS A 5 -17.25 1.85 -1.59
C CYS A 5 -17.16 3.37 -1.38
N LYS A 6 -17.71 3.90 -0.28
CA LYS A 6 -17.60 5.34 0.04
C LYS A 6 -16.15 5.79 0.22
N LYS A 7 -15.33 5.02 0.95
CA LYS A 7 -13.90 5.29 1.12
C LYS A 7 -13.15 5.25 -0.23
N TYR A 8 -13.48 4.27 -1.06
CA TYR A 8 -12.89 4.11 -2.39
C TYR A 8 -13.21 5.30 -3.30
N LEU A 9 -14.47 5.74 -3.35
CA LEU A 9 -14.86 6.91 -4.13
C LEU A 9 -14.14 8.18 -3.67
N ARG A 10 -14.03 8.41 -2.35
CA ARG A 10 -13.28 9.53 -1.80
C ARG A 10 -11.79 9.49 -2.16
N TYR A 11 -11.19 8.30 -2.19
CA TYR A 11 -9.82 8.11 -2.67
C TYR A 11 -9.69 8.48 -4.15
N LEU A 12 -10.64 8.05 -4.99
CA LEU A 12 -10.63 8.41 -6.41
C LEU A 12 -10.81 9.92 -6.64
N GLU A 13 -11.61 10.60 -5.81
CA GLU A 13 -11.71 12.07 -5.83
C GLU A 13 -10.38 12.72 -5.42
N TYR A 14 -9.73 12.22 -4.37
CA TYR A 14 -8.42 12.70 -3.93
C TYR A 14 -7.35 12.56 -5.03
N CYS A 15 -7.36 11.44 -5.76
CA CYS A 15 -6.49 11.20 -6.90
C CYS A 15 -6.64 12.21 -8.05
N LYS A 16 -7.79 12.89 -8.16
CA LYS A 16 -7.99 13.96 -9.14
C LYS A 16 -7.35 15.28 -8.73
N LEU A 17 -7.09 15.46 -7.44
CA LEU A 17 -6.60 16.70 -6.85
C LEU A 17 -5.10 16.68 -6.61
N LEU A 18 -4.49 15.51 -6.49
CA LEU A 18 -3.05 15.38 -6.28
C LEU A 18 -2.28 15.37 -7.59
N HIS A 19 -1.40 16.35 -7.75
CA HIS A 19 -0.43 16.42 -8.85
C HIS A 19 1.02 16.16 -8.40
N ASP A 20 1.26 16.07 -7.10
CA ASP A 20 2.59 15.74 -6.55
C ASP A 20 2.86 14.22 -6.68
N GLU A 21 3.91 13.88 -7.41
CA GLU A 21 4.20 12.53 -7.85
C GLU A 21 4.63 11.57 -6.73
N ILE A 22 5.36 12.07 -5.72
CA ILE A 22 5.94 11.23 -4.65
C ILE A 22 4.86 10.90 -3.60
N SER A 23 4.10 11.92 -3.18
CA SER A 23 2.99 11.70 -2.24
C SER A 23 1.91 10.80 -2.84
N LEU A 24 1.69 10.87 -4.16
CA LEU A 24 0.70 10.02 -4.83
C LEU A 24 1.10 8.55 -4.89
N ASP A 25 2.37 8.23 -5.14
CA ASP A 25 2.88 6.85 -5.15
C ASP A 25 2.71 6.20 -3.77
N ASN A 26 3.08 6.93 -2.71
CA ASN A 26 2.97 6.45 -1.34
C ASN A 26 1.52 6.26 -0.92
N VAL A 27 0.66 7.25 -1.17
CA VAL A 27 -0.76 7.18 -0.85
C VAL A 27 -1.44 6.05 -1.62
N SER A 28 -1.13 5.88 -2.90
CA SER A 28 -1.72 4.81 -3.70
C SER A 28 -1.33 3.42 -3.20
N THR A 29 -0.05 3.20 -2.92
CA THR A 29 0.45 1.91 -2.45
C THR A 29 -0.14 1.55 -1.08
N LEU A 30 -0.14 2.48 -0.12
CA LEU A 30 -0.77 2.31 1.19
C LEU A 30 -2.27 2.00 1.06
N PHE A 31 -2.96 2.74 0.19
CA PHE A 31 -4.37 2.56 -0.03
C PHE A 31 -4.68 1.17 -0.61
N ASN A 32 -3.89 0.70 -1.57
CA ASN A 32 -4.02 -0.63 -2.16
C ASN A 32 -3.88 -1.75 -1.13
N TYR A 33 -2.86 -1.70 -0.26
CA TYR A 33 -2.72 -2.67 0.83
C TYR A 33 -3.88 -2.60 1.84
N CYS A 34 -4.34 -1.38 2.20
CA CYS A 34 -5.49 -1.21 3.08
C CYS A 34 -6.77 -1.77 2.47
N LEU A 35 -6.98 -1.55 1.18
CA LEU A 35 -8.13 -2.05 0.43
C LEU A 35 -8.13 -3.57 0.39
N TYR A 36 -6.99 -4.17 0.08
CA TYR A 36 -6.83 -5.63 0.08
C TYR A 36 -7.12 -6.24 1.45
N GLY A 37 -6.54 -5.67 2.52
CA GLY A 37 -6.82 -6.12 3.88
C GLY A 37 -8.30 -5.99 4.28
N MET A 38 -9.00 -4.94 3.84
CA MET A 38 -10.45 -4.85 4.08
C MET A 38 -11.23 -5.94 3.33
N LEU A 39 -10.82 -6.28 2.10
CA LEU A 39 -11.46 -7.32 1.30
C LEU A 39 -11.24 -8.72 1.90
N THR A 40 -10.04 -9.00 2.43
CA THR A 40 -9.77 -10.27 3.14
C THR A 40 -10.64 -10.43 4.38
N HIS A 41 -10.89 -9.35 5.12
CA HIS A 41 -11.83 -9.35 6.25
C HIS A 41 -13.30 -9.55 5.82
N ILE A 42 -13.71 -8.97 4.68
CA ILE A 42 -15.10 -9.10 4.18
C ILE A 42 -15.38 -10.51 3.67
N TYR A 43 -14.46 -11.08 2.90
CA TYR A 43 -14.68 -12.35 2.20
C TYR A 43 -14.16 -13.59 2.95
N VAL A 44 -13.56 -13.38 4.13
CA VAL A 44 -12.80 -14.39 4.89
C VAL A 44 -11.55 -14.83 4.12
N ALA A 45 -10.40 -14.83 4.80
CA ALA A 45 -9.07 -14.96 4.18
C ALA A 45 -8.88 -16.16 3.23
N ASN A 46 -9.72 -17.19 3.31
CA ASN A 46 -9.62 -18.42 2.51
C ASN A 46 -10.31 -18.34 1.14
N SER A 47 -10.87 -17.18 0.75
CA SER A 47 -11.57 -17.04 -0.53
C SER A 47 -10.86 -16.10 -1.50
N THR A 48 -9.64 -16.47 -1.89
CA THR A 48 -8.81 -15.74 -2.88
C THR A 48 -9.61 -15.35 -4.12
N ASN A 49 -10.47 -16.25 -4.62
CA ASN A 49 -11.35 -15.96 -5.77
C ASN A 49 -12.32 -14.81 -5.49
N LYS A 50 -12.95 -14.74 -4.31
CA LYS A 50 -13.89 -13.65 -3.97
C LYS A 50 -13.16 -12.33 -3.77
N ILE A 51 -11.97 -12.37 -3.15
CA ILE A 51 -11.12 -11.19 -2.97
C ILE A 51 -10.70 -10.65 -4.35
N SER A 52 -10.22 -11.53 -5.22
CA SER A 52 -9.88 -11.23 -6.61
C SER A 52 -11.04 -10.57 -7.36
N VAL A 53 -12.24 -11.18 -7.33
CA VAL A 53 -13.46 -10.62 -7.95
C VAL A 53 -13.81 -9.24 -7.38
N GLY A 54 -13.70 -9.07 -6.05
CA GLY A 54 -13.92 -7.78 -5.40
C GLY A 54 -12.93 -6.71 -5.87
N PHE A 55 -11.66 -7.07 -6.01
CA PHE A 55 -10.60 -6.19 -6.51
C PHE A 55 -10.82 -5.81 -7.97
N SER A 56 -11.14 -6.78 -8.83
CA SER A 56 -11.47 -6.55 -10.24
C SER A 56 -12.67 -5.62 -10.41
N ALA A 57 -13.70 -5.76 -9.56
CA ALA A 57 -14.85 -4.85 -9.58
C ALA A 57 -14.45 -3.40 -9.23
N LEU A 58 -13.52 -3.20 -8.30
CA LEU A 58 -13.01 -1.87 -7.96
C LEU A 58 -12.15 -1.29 -9.08
N GLN A 59 -11.32 -2.10 -9.74
CA GLN A 59 -10.56 -1.68 -10.91
C GLN A 59 -11.48 -1.22 -12.06
N LEU A 60 -12.55 -1.96 -12.33
CA LEU A 60 -13.58 -1.52 -13.29
C LEU A 60 -14.20 -0.19 -12.88
N LYS A 61 -14.47 0.02 -11.58
CA LYS A 61 -14.96 1.32 -11.10
C LYS A 61 -13.96 2.44 -11.31
N TRP A 62 -12.66 2.25 -11.05
CA TRP A 62 -11.63 3.25 -11.35
C TRP A 62 -11.60 3.62 -12.84
N THR A 63 -11.68 2.63 -13.74
CA THR A 63 -11.70 2.84 -15.20
C THR A 63 -12.83 3.76 -15.65
N TYR A 64 -14.03 3.57 -15.11
CA TYR A 64 -15.21 4.35 -15.50
C TYR A 64 -15.47 5.58 -14.62
N PHE A 65 -14.75 5.76 -13.51
CA PHE A 65 -14.96 6.89 -12.59
C PHE A 65 -14.54 8.22 -13.20
N ASP A 66 -13.46 8.23 -13.98
CA ASP A 66 -13.04 9.39 -14.77
C ASP A 66 -12.33 8.93 -16.05
N TYR A 67 -13.12 8.36 -16.95
CA TYR A 67 -12.60 7.78 -18.19
C TYR A 67 -11.74 8.75 -19.02
N ARG A 68 -12.02 10.06 -18.94
CA ARG A 68 -11.26 11.07 -19.69
C ARG A 68 -9.81 11.19 -19.23
N ARG A 69 -9.56 10.90 -17.94
CA ARG A 69 -8.24 11.01 -17.30
C ARG A 69 -7.50 9.68 -17.21
N ILE A 70 -8.06 8.60 -17.77
CA ILE A 70 -7.54 7.24 -17.59
C ILE A 70 -6.08 7.06 -18.05
N ASN A 71 -5.65 7.87 -19.01
CA ASN A 71 -4.29 7.86 -19.57
C ASN A 71 -3.37 8.91 -18.95
N GLU A 72 -3.86 9.71 -18.00
CA GLU A 72 -3.03 10.72 -17.34
C GLU A 72 -2.05 10.04 -16.37
N PRO A 73 -0.73 10.35 -16.44
CA PRO A 73 0.29 9.64 -15.67
C PRO A 73 0.03 9.59 -14.16
N TYR A 74 -0.44 10.70 -13.58
CA TYR A 74 -0.76 10.76 -12.15
C TYR A 74 -2.01 9.92 -11.81
N TYR A 75 -3.03 9.91 -12.67
CA TYR A 75 -4.25 9.15 -12.43
C TYR A 75 -4.03 7.63 -12.56
N LEU A 76 -3.11 7.21 -13.44
CA LEU A 76 -2.66 5.82 -13.57
C LEU A 76 -2.07 5.28 -12.26
N LYS A 77 -1.39 6.11 -11.48
CA LYS A 77 -0.85 5.72 -10.17
C LYS A 77 -1.95 5.30 -9.19
N CYS A 78 -3.16 5.82 -9.35
CA CYS A 78 -4.30 5.47 -8.51
C CYS A 78 -5.06 4.21 -8.93
N LYS A 79 -4.61 3.55 -9.99
CA LYS A 79 -5.15 2.27 -10.40
C LYS A 79 -4.95 1.23 -9.28
N PRO A 80 -5.97 0.44 -8.94
CA PRO A 80 -5.78 -0.67 -8.01
C PRO A 80 -4.70 -1.63 -8.48
N ASN A 81 -3.77 -1.98 -7.60
CA ASN A 81 -2.72 -2.96 -7.87
C ASN A 81 -3.23 -4.38 -7.57
N PHE A 82 -3.53 -5.11 -8.64
CA PHE A 82 -4.04 -6.47 -8.55
C PHE A 82 -2.99 -7.50 -8.12
N ASP A 83 -1.70 -7.21 -8.31
CA ASP A 83 -0.62 -8.16 -8.02
C ASP A 83 -0.53 -8.54 -6.54
N ILE A 84 -1.07 -7.69 -5.65
CA ILE A 84 -1.21 -7.96 -4.21
C ILE A 84 -1.97 -9.28 -3.95
N VAL A 85 -2.92 -9.65 -4.80
CA VAL A 85 -3.67 -10.92 -4.69
C VAL A 85 -2.76 -12.14 -4.73
N ASN A 86 -1.61 -12.03 -5.40
CA ASN A 86 -0.65 -13.12 -5.57
C ASN A 86 0.38 -13.20 -4.42
N HIS A 87 0.38 -12.24 -3.50
CA HIS A 87 1.35 -12.18 -2.40
C HIS A 87 0.79 -12.82 -1.13
N ASN A 88 1.20 -14.05 -0.82
CA ASN A 88 0.80 -14.75 0.41
C ASN A 88 1.23 -14.00 1.69
N ASP A 89 2.30 -13.21 1.61
CA ASP A 89 2.90 -12.38 2.66
C ASP A 89 2.49 -10.91 2.57
N TRP A 90 1.40 -10.58 1.88
CA TRP A 90 0.93 -9.20 1.68
C TRP A 90 0.81 -8.40 2.99
N ASP A 91 0.47 -9.05 4.11
CA ASP A 91 0.29 -8.39 5.41
C ASP A 91 1.64 -7.91 5.98
N LYS A 92 2.71 -8.70 5.77
CA LYS A 92 4.08 -8.34 6.13
C LYS A 92 4.62 -7.27 5.20
N ARG A 93 4.38 -7.39 3.89
CA ARG A 93 4.73 -6.35 2.90
C ARG A 93 4.05 -5.02 3.20
N LYS A 94 2.78 -5.06 3.65
CA LYS A 94 2.07 -3.86 4.13
C LYS A 94 2.77 -3.26 5.34
N LYS A 95 3.05 -4.05 6.39
CA LYS A 95 3.71 -3.57 7.62
C LYS A 95 5.07 -2.94 7.32
N LEU A 96 5.80 -3.51 6.37
CA LEU A 96 7.07 -2.96 5.89
C LEU A 96 6.85 -1.61 5.20
N TYR A 97 5.85 -1.52 4.31
CA TYR A 97 5.58 -0.29 3.60
C TYR A 97 5.07 0.84 4.52
N ASP A 98 4.21 0.51 5.49
CA ASP A 98 3.77 1.42 6.54
C ASP A 98 5.00 1.99 7.28
N TYR A 99 5.98 1.14 7.59
CA TYR A 99 7.25 1.57 8.20
C TYR A 99 8.11 2.42 7.26
N TYR A 100 8.25 2.07 5.98
CA TYR A 100 9.00 2.84 4.99
C TYR A 100 8.48 4.28 4.89
N VAL A 101 7.16 4.46 4.84
CA VAL A 101 6.54 5.79 4.76
C VAL A 101 6.81 6.61 6.03
N ASP A 102 6.76 5.97 7.20
CA ASP A 102 6.99 6.64 8.49
C ASP A 102 8.48 6.80 8.84
N HIS A 103 9.38 6.08 8.18
CA HIS A 103 10.79 5.96 8.55
C HIS A 103 11.48 7.34 8.64
N ASN A 104 11.28 8.20 7.64
CA ASN A 104 11.91 9.53 7.63
C ASN A 104 11.47 10.39 8.82
N ILE A 105 10.20 10.28 9.21
CA ILE A 105 9.65 11.00 10.37
C ILE A 105 10.20 10.41 11.66
N LEU A 106 10.18 9.07 11.79
CA LEU A 106 10.69 8.36 12.95
C LEU A 106 12.18 8.64 13.18
N PHE A 107 12.98 8.61 12.11
CA PHE A 107 14.41 8.91 12.15
C PHE A 107 14.66 10.38 12.49
N GLY A 108 13.87 11.31 11.93
CA GLY A 108 13.93 12.73 12.27
C GLY A 108 13.66 12.98 13.76
N LEU A 109 12.61 12.35 14.31
CA LEU A 109 12.28 12.42 15.74
C LEU A 109 13.36 11.78 16.62
N ALA A 110 13.88 10.62 16.20
CA ALA A 110 14.99 9.93 16.86
C ALA A 110 16.21 10.85 17.00
N LYS A 111 16.56 11.57 15.93
CA LYS A 111 17.71 12.47 15.90
C LYS A 111 17.49 13.75 16.72
N SER A 112 16.25 14.24 16.81
CA SER A 112 15.96 15.58 17.32
C SER A 112 15.49 15.63 18.77
N ILE A 113 14.77 14.61 19.26
CA ILE A 113 14.06 14.69 20.56
C ILE A 113 14.18 13.40 21.38
N ASP A 114 14.82 12.34 20.86
CA ASP A 114 14.79 11.01 21.49
C ASP A 114 15.80 10.81 22.61
N ASN A 115 15.64 11.57 23.69
CA ASN A 115 16.47 11.49 24.89
C ASN A 115 16.38 10.11 25.59
N LYS A 116 15.37 9.28 25.26
CA LYS A 116 15.14 7.96 25.87
C LYS A 116 15.40 6.79 24.90
N CYS A 117 15.85 7.07 23.68
CA CYS A 117 16.05 6.09 22.61
C CYS A 117 14.79 5.27 22.26
N ASP A 118 13.59 5.79 22.54
CA ASP A 118 12.32 5.09 22.30
C ASP A 118 11.99 4.99 20.80
N TYR A 119 12.38 5.98 20.00
CA TYR A 119 12.23 5.94 18.55
C TYR A 119 13.30 5.05 17.91
N TYR A 120 14.53 5.05 18.42
CA TYR A 120 15.56 4.11 17.98
C TYR A 120 15.16 2.64 18.21
N LYS A 121 14.55 2.31 19.35
CA LYS A 121 14.00 0.95 19.59
C LYS A 121 12.94 0.57 18.57
N LYS A 122 12.00 1.48 18.25
CA LYS A 122 10.98 1.24 17.23
C LYS A 122 11.57 1.02 15.84
N ILE A 123 12.63 1.73 15.48
CA ILE A 123 13.38 1.53 14.22
C ILE A 123 14.06 0.16 14.24
N GLU A 124 14.69 -0.22 15.36
CA GLU A 124 15.40 -1.49 15.49
C GLU A 124 14.48 -2.71 15.45
N GLU A 125 13.31 -2.65 16.08
CA GLU A 125 12.27 -3.69 16.01
C GLU A 125 11.88 -4.01 14.56
N LYS A 126 11.97 -3.03 13.66
CA LYS A 126 11.59 -3.17 12.25
C LYS A 126 12.68 -3.78 11.38
N LYS A 127 13.95 -3.77 11.81
CA LYS A 127 15.03 -4.50 11.13
C LYS A 127 14.72 -6.00 11.00
N SER A 128 14.11 -6.58 12.02
CA SER A 128 13.71 -8.00 11.99
C SER A 128 12.66 -8.30 10.89
N LEU A 129 11.82 -7.32 10.56
CA LEU A 129 10.83 -7.42 9.49
C LEU A 129 11.50 -7.29 8.11
N ASP A 130 12.47 -6.38 7.98
CA ASP A 130 13.28 -6.20 6.77
C ASP A 130 14.06 -7.47 6.45
N GLU A 131 14.78 -8.02 7.44
CA GLU A 131 15.54 -9.27 7.29
C GLU A 131 14.65 -10.47 6.94
N TYR A 132 13.43 -10.53 7.46
CA TYR A 132 12.46 -11.56 7.10
C TYR A 132 12.07 -11.47 5.62
N ILE A 133 11.78 -10.27 5.13
CA ILE A 133 11.36 -10.04 3.74
C ILE A 133 12.52 -10.29 2.77
N GLU A 134 13.74 -9.92 3.13
CA GLU A 134 14.95 -10.24 2.36
C GLU A 134 15.20 -11.75 2.23
N LYS A 135 14.98 -12.52 3.31
CA LYS A 135 15.16 -13.98 3.29
C LYS A 135 14.10 -14.71 2.47
N GLU A 136 12.85 -14.23 2.50
CA GLU A 136 11.72 -14.85 1.79
C GLU A 136 11.65 -14.45 0.31
N CYS A 137 12.43 -13.45 -0.12
CA CYS A 137 12.50 -13.02 -1.52
C CYS A 137 13.74 -13.60 -2.23
N PRO A 138 13.62 -14.66 -3.04
CA PRO A 138 14.72 -15.14 -3.88
C PRO A 138 15.13 -14.10 -4.93
N PRO A 139 16.34 -14.20 -5.54
CA PRO A 139 16.91 -13.10 -6.29
C PRO A 139 16.07 -12.77 -7.54
N LYS A 140 15.68 -11.48 -7.61
CA LYS A 140 15.28 -10.66 -8.76
C LYS A 140 13.81 -10.41 -9.11
N ASN A 141 12.81 -11.22 -8.73
CA ASN A 141 11.43 -10.99 -9.25
C ASN A 141 10.29 -10.79 -8.23
N ASN A 142 10.52 -10.97 -6.93
CA ASN A 142 9.45 -10.86 -5.91
C ASN A 142 9.69 -9.79 -4.84
N PHE A 143 10.71 -8.94 -4.99
CA PHE A 143 10.91 -7.83 -4.06
C PHE A 143 9.79 -6.79 -4.24
N PRO A 144 9.30 -6.18 -3.16
CA PRO A 144 8.40 -5.05 -3.29
C PRO A 144 9.06 -3.93 -4.12
N ASP A 145 8.37 -3.37 -5.11
CA ASP A 145 8.92 -2.38 -6.04
C ASP A 145 9.54 -1.14 -5.37
N PHE A 146 9.16 -0.87 -4.13
CA PHE A 146 9.67 0.25 -3.34
C PHE A 146 11.03 0.00 -2.68
N TYR A 147 11.53 -1.24 -2.63
CA TYR A 147 12.85 -1.51 -2.03
C TYR A 147 14.01 -0.85 -2.79
N ASN A 148 13.80 -0.57 -4.08
CA ASN A 148 14.79 0.06 -4.97
C ASN A 148 14.54 1.57 -5.18
N LYS A 149 13.60 2.18 -4.43
CA LYS A 149 13.27 3.61 -4.48
C LYS A 149 13.87 4.36 -3.28
#